data_AF-A0A411AFF8-F1
#
_entry.id   AF-A0A411AFF8-F1
#
_cell.length_a   1.000
_cell.length_b   1.000
_cell.length_c   1.000
_cell.angle_alpha   90.00
_cell.angle_beta   90.00
_cell.angle_gamma   90.00
#
_symmetry.space_group_name_H-M   'P 1'
#
loop_
_entity.id
_entity.type
_entity.pdbx_description
1 polymer ?
#
loop_
_entity_poly.entity_id
_entity_poly.type
_entity_poly.pdbx_seq_one_letter_code
_entity_poly.pdbx_strand_id
1 'polypeptide(L)' 'MGTLETKVFTEEQEALVVKSWAVMKKNSAELGLKFFLKIFEIAPSAQKLFSFLKDSKVPLEQNTKLKPHAMSVFLMVSY' A
#
# COMPACT_ATOMS: atom_id res chain seq x y z
N MET A 1 -23.39 -20.27 -11.72
CA MET A 1 -22.76 -19.87 -10.45
C MET A 1 -21.33 -20.39 -10.52
N GLY A 2 -20.34 -19.53 -10.74
CA GLY A 2 -18.95 -19.95 -10.91
C GLY A 2 -18.35 -20.32 -9.56
N THR A 3 -17.85 -21.54 -9.43
CA THR A 3 -17.10 -22.00 -8.26
C THR A 3 -15.87 -21.10 -8.11
N LEU A 4 -15.74 -20.43 -6.96
CA LEU A 4 -14.51 -19.73 -6.62
C LEU A 4 -13.45 -20.78 -6.29
N GLU A 5 -12.56 -21.09 -7.25
CA GLU A 5 -11.37 -21.87 -6.96
C GLU A 5 -10.53 -21.11 -5.93
N THR A 6 -10.53 -21.62 -4.69
CA THR A 6 -9.68 -21.10 -3.63
C THR A 6 -8.30 -21.71 -3.81
N LYS A 7 -7.38 -20.93 -4.41
CA LYS A 7 -5.95 -21.30 -4.42
C LYS A 7 -5.39 -21.06 -3.02
N VAL A 8 -5.08 -22.15 -2.33
CA VAL A 8 -4.46 -22.11 -1.00
C VAL A 8 -2.96 -21.86 -1.16
N PHE A 9 -2.40 -20.97 -0.33
CA PHE A 9 -0.96 -20.73 -0.25
C PHE A 9 -0.24 -21.97 0.29
N THR A 10 0.87 -22.38 -0.33
CA THR A 10 1.73 -23.41 0.28
C THR A 10 2.57 -22.82 1.41
N GLU A 11 3.06 -23.67 2.32
CA GLU A 11 3.95 -23.24 3.41
C GLU A 11 5.22 -22.55 2.87
N GLU A 12 5.77 -23.02 1.75
CA GLU A 12 6.94 -22.40 1.13
C GLU A 12 6.61 -21.01 0.57
N GLN A 13 5.44 -20.84 -0.05
CA GLN A 13 5.01 -19.55 -0.57
C GLN A 13 4.78 -18.56 0.59
N GLU A 14 4.18 -19.01 1.69
CA GLU A 14 3.96 -18.19 2.88
C GLU A 14 5.31 -17.79 3.51
N ALA A 15 6.24 -18.74 3.65
CA ALA A 15 7.57 -18.46 4.16
C ALA A 15 8.33 -17.42 3.32
N LEU A 16 8.16 -17.41 1.99
CA LEU A 16 8.74 -16.41 1.11
C LEU A 16 8.13 -15.02 1.33
N VAL A 17 6.79 -14.94 1.47
CA VAL A 17 6.10 -13.68 1.78
C VAL A 17 6.58 -13.12 3.11
N VAL A 18 6.58 -13.94 4.17
CA VAL A 18 7.01 -13.53 5.51
C VAL A 18 8.47 -13.04 5.52
N LYS A 19 9.39 -13.78 4.89
CA LYS A 19 10.81 -13.38 4.81
C LYS A 19 11.00 -12.06 4.05
N SER A 20 10.32 -11.90 2.91
CA SER A 20 10.39 -10.67 2.12
C SER A 20 9.82 -9.49 2.89
N TRP A 21 8.70 -9.71 3.57
CA TRP A 21 8.03 -8.69 4.35
C TRP A 21 8.86 -8.22 5.56
N ALA A 22 9.57 -9.14 6.21
CA ALA A 22 10.49 -8.80 7.30
C ALA A 22 11.62 -7.84 6.89
N VAL A 23 12.03 -7.86 5.62
CA VAL A 23 12.99 -6.90 5.07
C VAL A 23 12.30 -5.57 4.78
N MET A 24 11.15 -5.59 4.10
CA MET A 24 10.43 -4.39 3.67
C MET A 24 9.95 -3.53 4.84
N LYS A 25 9.48 -4.15 5.93
CA LYS A 25 8.91 -3.42 7.08
C LYS A 25 9.89 -2.47 7.78
N LYS A 26 11.20 -2.65 7.58
CA LYS A 26 12.24 -1.75 8.11
C LYS A 26 12.18 -0.34 7.49
N ASN A 27 11.55 -0.21 6.32
CA ASN A 27 11.43 1.06 5.60
C ASN A 27 9.97 1.33 5.18
N SER A 28 9.00 0.89 5.98
CA SER A 28 7.57 0.97 5.66
C SER A 28 7.07 2.37 5.29
N ALA A 29 7.60 3.41 5.94
CA ALA A 29 7.16 4.78 5.66
C ALA A 29 7.52 5.23 4.24
N GLU A 30 8.71 4.88 3.77
CA GLU A 30 9.20 5.25 2.44
C GLU A 30 8.59 4.35 1.36
N LEU A 31 8.54 3.04 1.61
CA LEU A 31 7.94 2.07 0.69
C LEU A 31 6.43 2.28 0.53
N GLY A 32 5.73 2.54 1.63
CA GLY A 32 4.31 2.87 1.61
C GLY A 32 4.04 4.14 0.80
N LEU A 33 4.81 5.21 1.04
CA LEU A 33 4.67 6.44 0.26
C LEU A 33 4.91 6.20 -1.23
N LYS A 34 6.01 5.52 -1.60
CA LYS A 34 6.31 5.16 -3.00
C LYS A 34 5.19 4.36 -3.65
N PHE A 35 4.59 3.42 -2.92
CA PHE A 35 3.48 2.60 -3.39
C PHE A 35 2.26 3.47 -3.74
N PHE A 36 1.86 4.39 -2.86
CA PHE A 36 0.74 5.30 -3.12
C PHE A 36 1.04 6.31 -4.24
N LEU A 37 2.26 6.85 -4.31
CA LEU A 37 2.67 7.70 -5.44
C LEU A 37 2.53 6.95 -6.77
N LYS A 38 2.92 5.67 -6.82
CA LYS A 38 2.77 4.84 -8.02
C LYS A 38 1.30 4.57 -8.37
N ILE A 39 0.44 4.35 -7.37
CA ILE A 39 -1.02 4.23 -7.58
C ILE A 39 -1.57 5.52 -8.21
N PHE A 40 -1.20 6.68 -7.68
CA PHE A 40 -1.69 7.97 -8.18
C PHE A 40 -1.10 8.35 -9.55
N GLU A 41 0.11 7.89 -9.87
CA GLU A 41 0.69 7.99 -11.21
C GLU A 41 -0.14 7.19 -12.24
N ILE A 42 -0.55 5.96 -11.89
CA ILE A 42 -1.33 5.08 -12.76
C ILE A 42 -2.81 5.50 -12.82
N ALA A 43 -3.36 5.92 -11.68
CA ALA A 43 -4.77 6.27 -11.51
C ALA A 43 -4.93 7.58 -10.72
N PRO A 44 -4.74 8.75 -11.37
CA PRO A 44 -4.86 10.06 -10.71
C PRO A 44 -6.22 10.29 -10.05
N SER A 45 -7.29 9.71 -10.61
CA SER A 45 -8.65 9.80 -10.06
C SER A 45 -8.78 9.21 -8.66
N ALA A 46 -7.93 8.26 -8.27
CA ALA A 46 -7.94 7.65 -6.94
C ALA A 46 -7.63 8.66 -5.83
N GLN A 47 -6.91 9.75 -6.13
CA GLN A 47 -6.66 10.84 -5.16
C GLN A 47 -7.98 11.42 -4.62
N LYS A 48 -9.05 11.45 -5.43
CA LYS A 48 -10.37 11.99 -5.04
C LYS A 48 -11.10 11.16 -3.99
N LEU A 49 -10.67 9.91 -3.77
CA LEU A 49 -11.22 9.03 -2.74
C LEU A 49 -10.72 9.40 -1.33
N PHE A 50 -9.62 10.14 -1.25
CA PHE A 50 -9.03 10.59 0.00
C PHE A 50 -9.42 12.03 0.28
N SER A 51 -10.19 12.27 1.35
CA SER A 51 -10.65 13.61 1.73
C SER A 51 -9.51 14.61 1.94
N PHE A 52 -8.31 14.13 2.32
CA PHE A 52 -7.11 14.94 2.51
C PHE A 52 -6.31 15.20 1.22
N LEU A 53 -6.73 14.64 0.08
CA LEU A 53 -6.11 14.86 -1.24
C LEU A 53 -7.06 15.49 -2.25
N LYS A 54 -8.36 15.16 -2.20
CA LYS A 54 -9.37 15.51 -3.20
C LYS A 54 -9.32 16.96 -3.71
N ASP A 55 -9.08 17.91 -2.79
CA ASP A 55 -9.02 19.35 -3.09
C ASP A 55 -7.66 19.98 -2.68
N SER A 56 -6.66 19.15 -2.39
CA SER A 56 -5.33 19.61 -1.97
C SER A 56 -4.54 20.16 -3.15
N LYS A 57 -3.91 21.32 -2.97
CA LYS A 57 -2.90 21.86 -3.89
C LYS A 57 -1.46 21.54 -3.45
N VAL A 58 -1.31 20.93 -2.28
CA VAL A 58 -0.01 20.51 -1.74
C VAL A 58 0.49 19.30 -2.55
N PRO A 59 1.76 19.29 -2.98
CA PRO A 59 2.37 18.12 -3.59
C PRO A 59 2.20 16.87 -2.73
N LEU A 60 2.01 15.70 -3.35
CA LEU A 60 1.67 14.46 -2.65
C LEU A 60 2.73 14.10 -1.59
N GLU A 61 4.01 14.26 -1.92
CA GLU A 61 5.17 14.00 -1.07
C GLU A 61 5.25 14.92 0.15
N GLN A 62 4.66 16.11 0.04
CA GLN A 62 4.63 17.12 1.10
C GLN A 62 3.34 17.05 1.93
N ASN A 63 2.37 16.20 1.55
CA ASN A 63 1.13 16.05 2.28
C ASN A 63 1.37 15.34 3.62
N THR A 64 1.12 16.05 4.72
CA THR A 64 1.37 15.56 6.09
C THR A 64 0.50 14.37 6.50
N LYS A 65 -0.59 14.09 5.76
CA LYS A 65 -1.52 12.97 6.03
C LYS A 65 -1.26 11.75 5.14
N LEU A 66 -0.68 11.94 3.95
CA LEU A 66 -0.45 10.85 3.01
C LEU A 66 0.58 9.84 3.53
N LYS A 67 1.75 10.31 3.97
CA LYS A 67 2.84 9.40 4.43
C LYS A 67 2.42 8.53 5.62
N PRO A 68 1.76 9.05 6.67
CA PRO A 68 1.21 8.21 7.74
C PRO A 68 0.15 7.22 7.26
N HIS A 69 -0.78 7.65 6.40
CA HIS A 69 -1.81 6.75 5.85
C HIS A 69 -1.18 5.60 5.07
N ALA A 70 -0.24 5.92 4.18
CA ALA A 70 0.45 4.95 3.36
C ALA A 70 1.25 3.94 4.19
N MET A 71 1.92 4.41 5.26
CA MET A 71 2.61 3.54 6.22
C MET A 71 1.65 2.59 6.94
N SER A 72 0.50 3.08 7.42
CA SER A 72 -0.49 2.26 8.12
C SER A 72 -1.07 1.17 7.22
N VAL A 73 -1.42 1.50 5.98
CA VAL A 73 -1.89 0.50 5.00
C VAL A 73 -0.81 -0.52 4.71
N PHE A 74 0.43 -0.07 4.52
CA PHE A 74 1.56 -0.96 4.27
C PHE A 74 1.71 -1.97 5.44
N LEU A 75 1.71 -1.50 6.68
CA LEU A 75 1.81 -2.36 7.86
C LEU A 75 0.58 -3.25 8.10
N MET A 76 -0.62 -2.84 7.70
CA MET A 76 -1.82 -3.67 7.87
C MET A 76 -1.74 -4.98 7.09
N VAL A 77 -1.14 -4.95 5.89
CA VAL A 77 -0.98 -6.13 5.03
C VAL A 77 0.07 -7.12 5.58
N SER A 78 0.74 -6.76 6.69
CA SER A 78 1.86 -7.53 7.27
C SER A 78 1.52 -8.51 8.38
N TYR A 79 0.26 -8.57 8.80
CA TYR A 79 -0.19 -9.36 9.94
C TYR A 79 -0.39 -10.84 9.61
#